data_AF-J2YVZ8-F1
#
_entry.id   AF-J2YVZ8-F1
#
_cell.length_a   1.000
_cell.length_b   1.000
_cell.length_c   1.000
_cell.angle_alpha   90.00
_cell.angle_beta   90.00
_cell.angle_gamma   90.00
#
_symmetry.space_group_name_H-M   'P 1'
#
loop_
_entity.id
_entity.type
_entity.pdbx_description
1 polymer ?
#
loop_
_entity_poly.entity_id
_entity_poly.type
_entity_poly.pdbx_seq_one_letter_code
_entity_poly.pdbx_strand_id
1 'polypeptide(L)'
;MAGDLVIEEGDLEVLRDRTRDLSSRLQSVTVATAGDYISSAVGGSPLAGQGRSAGETIDEAVIALTRDLDDFSQSVNDSINAYNATDNKAAVSFQQTAHGGPAMTMDDLRRMREEQ
;
A
#
# COMPACT_ATOMS: atom_id res chain seq x y z
N MET A 1 9.54 -15.41 -15.74
CA MET A 1 9.42 -15.90 -14.35
C MET A 1 9.52 -14.69 -13.46
N ALA A 2 8.42 -14.30 -12.79
CA ALA A 2 8.50 -13.28 -11.75
C ALA A 2 9.31 -13.89 -10.60
N GLY A 3 10.35 -13.21 -10.13
CA GLY A 3 11.07 -13.62 -8.93
C GLY A 3 10.10 -13.60 -7.74
N ASP A 4 10.27 -14.55 -6.82
CA ASP A 4 9.47 -14.57 -5.61
C ASP A 4 9.68 -13.26 -4.84
N LEU A 5 8.58 -12.60 -4.50
CA LEU A 5 8.59 -11.32 -3.80
C LEU A 5 8.54 -11.63 -2.31
N VAL A 6 9.67 -11.46 -1.65
CA VAL A 6 9.73 -11.51 -0.19
C VAL A 6 9.13 -10.21 0.33
N ILE A 7 7.93 -10.29 0.91
CA ILE A 7 7.19 -9.18 1.50
C ILE A 7 6.89 -9.56 2.95
N GLU A 8 7.29 -8.72 3.89
CA GLU A 8 7.02 -8.87 5.32
C GLU A 8 5.73 -8.15 5.73
N GLU A 9 5.16 -8.53 6.87
CA GLU A 9 3.99 -7.84 7.44
C GLU A 9 4.33 -6.36 7.70
N GLY A 10 3.51 -5.44 7.20
CA GLY A 10 3.75 -4.00 7.31
C GLY A 10 4.48 -3.37 6.12
N ASP A 11 5.12 -4.15 5.23
CA ASP A 11 5.89 -3.60 4.10
C ASP A 11 5.01 -2.82 3.13
N LEU A 12 3.79 -3.32 2.87
CA LEU A 12 2.86 -2.68 1.96
C LEU A 12 2.30 -1.37 2.55
N GLU A 13 2.07 -1.32 3.86
CA GLU A 13 1.67 -0.12 4.59
C GLU A 13 2.77 0.95 4.51
N VAL A 14 4.02 0.56 4.75
CA VAL A 14 5.18 1.45 4.63
C VAL A 14 5.33 1.95 3.19
N LEU A 15 5.15 1.07 2.20
CA LEU A 15 5.22 1.44 0.78
C LEU A 15 4.13 2.44 0.40
N ARG A 16 2.88 2.19 0.79
CA ARG A 16 1.73 3.09 0.58
C ARG A 16 2.01 4.46 1.19
N ASP A 17 2.38 4.50 2.46
CA ASP A 17 2.54 5.75 3.20
C ASP A 17 3.69 6.59 2.65
N ARG A 18 4.82 5.96 2.29
CA ARG A 18 5.95 6.65 1.63
C ARG A 18 5.59 7.17 0.24
N THR A 19 4.82 6.40 -0.53
CA THR A 19 4.34 6.84 -1.85
C THR A 19 3.45 8.08 -1.72
N ARG A 20 2.55 8.07 -0.73
CA ARG A 20 1.65 9.19 -0.45
C ARG A 20 2.39 10.43 0.04
N ASP A 21 3.40 10.27 0.90
CA ASP A 21 4.29 11.38 1.32
C ASP A 21 5.01 11.99 0.11
N LEU A 22 5.57 11.15 -0.76
CA LEU A 22 6.25 11.60 -1.97
C LEU A 22 5.30 12.38 -2.91
N SER A 23 4.10 11.87 -3.14
CA SER A 23 3.06 12.56 -3.93
C SER A 23 2.72 13.94 -3.33
N SER A 24 2.49 14.01 -2.01
CA SER A 24 2.20 15.28 -1.32
C SER A 24 3.34 16.29 -1.43
N ARG A 25 4.59 15.84 -1.36
CA ARG A 25 5.76 16.72 -1.50
C ARG A 25 5.91 17.24 -2.94
N LEU A 26 5.63 16.42 -3.94
CA LEU A 26 5.69 16.81 -5.35
C LEU A 26 4.60 17.81 -5.74
N GLN A 27 3.43 17.79 -5.09
CA GLN A 27 2.38 18.81 -5.30
C GLN A 27 2.85 20.24 -5.02
N SER A 28 3.87 20.42 -4.18
CA SER A 28 4.43 21.74 -3.86
C SER A 28 5.48 22.24 -4.87
N VAL A 29 5.88 21.40 -5.83
CA VAL A 29 6.89 21.74 -6.83
C VAL A 29 6.23 22.49 -7.98
N THR A 30 6.67 23.73 -8.21
CA THR A 30 6.27 24.53 -9.37
C THR A 30 7.51 25.15 -10.00
N VAL A 31 7.77 24.79 -11.25
CA VAL A 31 8.95 25.12 -12.05
C VAL A 31 8.64 26.20 -13.08
N ALA A 32 7.39 26.35 -13.55
CA ALA A 32 7.01 27.46 -14.42
C ALA A 32 7.33 28.82 -13.79
N THR A 33 7.23 28.96 -12.46
CA THR A 33 7.63 30.18 -11.74
C THR A 33 9.12 30.50 -11.94
N ALA A 34 9.99 29.50 -11.95
CA ALA A 34 11.41 29.69 -12.26
C ALA A 34 11.64 30.02 -13.75
N GLY A 35 10.83 29.43 -14.65
CA GLY A 35 10.80 29.79 -16.07
C GLY A 35 10.48 31.26 -16.31
N ASP A 36 9.57 31.83 -15.52
CA ASP A 36 9.20 33.25 -15.57
C ASP A 36 10.32 34.18 -15.11
N TYR A 37 11.04 33.81 -14.05
CA TYR A 37 12.24 34.54 -13.62
C TYR A 37 13.30 34.57 -14.71
N ILE A 38 13.60 33.41 -15.32
CA ILE A 38 14.55 33.33 -16.44
C ILE A 38 14.07 34.22 -17.58
N SER A 39 12.82 34.09 -17.99
CA SER A 39 12.22 34.88 -19.08
C SER A 39 12.38 36.39 -18.86
N SER A 40 12.13 36.88 -17.65
CA SER A 40 12.30 38.29 -17.29
C SER A 40 13.76 38.76 -17.31
N ALA A 41 14.71 37.88 -16.98
CA ALA A 41 16.14 38.18 -16.95
C ALA A 41 16.80 38.18 -18.35
N VAL A 42 16.34 37.35 -19.29
CA VAL A 42 16.88 37.28 -20.66
C VAL A 42 16.19 38.20 -21.67
N GLY A 43 15.17 38.96 -21.25
CA GLY A 43 14.60 40.08 -22.00
C GLY A 43 14.10 39.72 -23.41
N GLY A 44 12.95 39.04 -23.51
CA GLY A 44 12.20 38.84 -24.77
C GLY A 44 12.91 38.01 -25.87
N SER A 45 14.14 37.55 -25.61
CA SER A 45 14.90 36.65 -26.48
C SER A 45 14.16 35.32 -26.70
N PRO A 46 14.36 34.62 -27.83
CA PRO A 46 13.83 33.26 -28.02
C PRO A 46 14.13 32.29 -26.87
N LEU A 47 15.24 32.53 -26.14
CA LEU A 47 15.61 31.79 -24.93
C LEU A 47 14.61 31.97 -23.77
N ALA A 48 13.97 33.14 -23.66
CA ALA A 48 12.95 33.41 -22.65
C ALA A 48 11.69 32.54 -22.89
N GLY A 49 11.27 32.41 -24.16
CA GLY A 49 10.16 31.53 -24.54
C GLY A 49 10.48 30.06 -24.31
N GLN A 50 11.71 29.62 -24.60
CA GLN A 50 12.15 28.24 -24.34
C GLN A 50 12.21 27.92 -22.84
N GLY A 51 12.71 28.84 -22.02
CA GLY A 51 12.76 28.68 -20.56
C GLY A 51 11.37 28.55 -19.95
N ARG A 52 10.41 29.36 -20.41
CA ARG A 52 9.02 29.26 -19.98
C ARG A 52 8.37 27.94 -20.42
N SER A 53 8.52 27.56 -21.69
CA SER A 53 7.98 26.31 -22.23
C SER A 53 8.56 25.07 -21.53
N ALA A 54 9.85 25.09 -21.20
CA ALA A 54 10.48 24.04 -20.41
C ALA A 54 9.90 23.96 -19.00
N GLY A 55 9.67 25.10 -18.34
CA GLY A 55 9.03 25.15 -17.02
C GLY A 55 7.60 24.60 -17.04
N GLU A 56 6.79 24.98 -18.03
CA GLU A 56 5.43 24.46 -18.23
C GLU A 56 5.44 22.94 -18.47
N THR A 57 6.37 22.44 -19.29
CA THR A 57 6.53 20.99 -19.56
C THR A 57 6.91 20.22 -18.30
N ILE A 58 7.81 20.78 -17.46
CA ILE A 58 8.20 20.14 -16.20
C ILE A 58 7.01 20.11 -15.23
N ASP A 59 6.23 21.19 -15.14
CA ASP A 59 5.04 21.23 -14.28
C ASP A 59 4.00 20.18 -14.70
N GLU A 60 3.75 20.03 -16.00
CA GLU A 60 2.87 18.96 -16.51
C GLU A 60 3.38 17.57 -16.13
N ALA A 61 4.69 17.32 -16.28
CA ALA A 61 5.29 16.04 -15.89
C ALA A 61 5.20 15.76 -14.38
N VAL A 62 5.39 16.79 -13.54
CA VAL A 62 5.26 16.68 -12.07
C VAL A 62 3.80 16.39 -11.67
N ILE A 63 2.83 17.06 -12.32
CA ILE A 63 1.40 16.79 -12.09
C ILE A 63 1.04 15.35 -12.47
N ALA A 64 1.52 14.88 -13.63
CA ALA A 64 1.29 13.50 -14.07
C ALA A 64 1.89 12.49 -13.08
N LEU A 65 3.15 12.67 -12.69
CA LEU A 65 3.81 11.80 -11.70
C LEU A 65 3.07 11.78 -10.36
N THR A 66 2.59 12.93 -9.90
CA THR A 66 1.82 13.04 -8.65
C THR A 66 0.54 12.20 -8.70
N ARG A 67 -0.17 12.20 -9.83
CA ARG A 67 -1.35 11.34 -10.05
C ARG A 67 -0.98 9.87 -10.05
N ASP A 68 0.05 9.48 -10.81
CA ASP A 68 0.48 8.09 -10.90
C ASP A 68 0.89 7.53 -9.52
N LEU A 69 1.53 8.36 -8.69
CA LEU A 69 1.87 7.98 -7.31
C LEU A 69 0.63 7.84 -6.42
N ASP A 70 -0.38 8.69 -6.57
CA ASP A 70 -1.64 8.55 -5.80
C ASP A 70 -2.38 7.28 -6.22
N ASP A 71 -2.50 7.01 -7.52
CA ASP A 71 -3.11 5.80 -8.08
C ASP A 71 -2.36 4.54 -7.62
N PHE A 72 -1.01 4.57 -7.63
CA PHE A 72 -0.20 3.47 -7.12
C PHE A 72 -0.42 3.23 -5.62
N SER A 73 -0.45 4.30 -4.81
CA SER A 73 -0.74 4.20 -3.38
C SER A 73 -2.13 3.60 -3.13
N GLN A 74 -3.14 3.97 -3.92
CA GLN A 74 -4.48 3.37 -3.83
C GLN A 74 -4.46 1.87 -4.19
N SER A 75 -3.74 1.49 -5.25
CA SER A 75 -3.59 0.08 -5.65
C SER A 75 -2.92 -0.79 -4.58
N VAL A 76 -1.90 -0.26 -3.88
CA VAL A 76 -1.27 -0.94 -2.74
C VAL A 76 -2.28 -1.09 -1.59
N ASN A 77 -3.06 -0.05 -1.30
CA ASN A 77 -4.08 -0.10 -0.26
C ASN A 77 -5.18 -1.14 -0.57
N ASP A 78 -5.59 -1.24 -1.84
CA ASP A 78 -6.54 -2.26 -2.28
C ASP A 78 -5.98 -3.67 -2.14
N SER A 79 -4.67 -3.84 -2.40
CA SER A 79 -3.96 -5.11 -2.20
C SER A 79 -3.93 -5.53 -0.72
N ILE A 80 -3.67 -4.58 0.19
CA ILE A 80 -3.73 -4.79 1.65
C ILE A 80 -5.15 -5.23 2.06
N ASN A 81 -6.19 -4.54 1.57
CA ASN A 81 -7.57 -4.87 1.89
C ASN A 81 -7.95 -6.27 1.38
N ALA A 82 -7.51 -6.63 0.17
CA ALA A 82 -7.74 -7.95 -0.41
C ALA A 82 -7.04 -9.07 0.38
N TYR A 83 -5.81 -8.82 0.83
CA TYR A 83 -5.07 -9.73 1.70
C TYR A 83 -5.82 -9.94 3.03
N ASN A 84 -6.15 -8.85 3.73
CA ASN A 84 -6.87 -8.90 5.01
C ASN A 84 -8.25 -9.59 4.90
N ALA A 85 -8.95 -9.41 3.78
CA ALA A 85 -10.22 -10.09 3.54
C ALA A 85 -10.05 -11.59 3.31
N THR A 86 -8.94 -12.01 2.70
CA THR A 86 -8.60 -13.42 2.48
C THR A 86 -8.14 -14.06 3.78
N ASP A 87 -7.28 -13.39 4.53
CA ASP A 87 -6.74 -13.87 5.81
C ASP A 87 -7.86 -14.07 6.84
N ASN A 88 -8.77 -13.10 6.99
CA ASN A 88 -9.96 -13.26 7.84
C ASN A 88 -10.90 -14.40 7.40
N LYS A 89 -10.98 -14.70 6.09
CA LYS A 89 -11.78 -15.84 5.59
C LYS A 89 -11.08 -17.17 5.82
N ALA A 90 -9.75 -17.19 5.80
CA ALA A 90 -8.94 -18.38 6.04
C ALA A 90 -8.68 -18.64 7.52
N ALA A 91 -8.93 -17.65 8.40
CA ALA A 91 -8.77 -17.77 9.84
C ALA A 91 -9.67 -18.89 10.40
N VAL A 92 -9.04 -19.98 10.84
CA VAL A 92 -9.70 -21.08 11.54
C VAL A 92 -9.65 -20.80 13.03
N SER A 93 -10.80 -20.58 13.67
CA SER A 93 -10.89 -20.50 15.12
C SER A 93 -11.19 -21.87 15.71
N PHE A 94 -10.38 -22.32 16.66
CA PHE A 94 -10.66 -23.50 17.45
C PHE A 94 -11.34 -23.08 18.75
N GLN A 95 -12.63 -23.42 18.89
CA GLN A 95 -13.35 -23.24 20.13
C GLN A 95 -13.43 -24.59 20.85
N GLN A 96 -12.64 -24.76 21.91
CA GLN A 96 -12.77 -25.94 22.77
C GLN A 96 -14.16 -25.88 23.43
N THR A 97 -15.09 -26.70 22.96
CA THR A 97 -16.37 -26.87 23.65
C THR A 97 -16.13 -27.83 24.80
N ALA A 98 -16.26 -27.34 26.04
CA ALA A 98 -16.29 -28.20 27.21
C ALA A 98 -17.55 -29.07 27.14
N HIS A 99 -17.44 -30.26 26.59
CA HIS A 99 -18.46 -31.29 26.72
C HIS A 99 -18.48 -31.68 28.20
N GLY A 100 -19.38 -31.06 28.97
CA GLY A 100 -19.44 -31.11 30.44
C GLY A 100 -19.73 -32.47 31.06
N GLY A 101 -19.29 -33.57 30.44
CA GLY A 101 -19.23 -34.88 31.06
C GLY A 101 -17.96 -35.00 31.93
N PRO A 102 -18.04 -35.68 33.09
CA PRO A 102 -16.84 -36.05 33.83
C PRO A 102 -15.87 -36.81 32.92
N ALA A 103 -14.58 -36.54 33.07
CA ALA A 103 -13.55 -37.25 32.32
C ALA A 103 -13.73 -38.77 32.56
N MET A 104 -13.85 -39.52 31.47
CA MET A 104 -14.03 -40.97 31.55
C MET A 104 -12.84 -41.57 32.29
N THR A 105 -13.10 -42.25 33.41
CA THR A 105 -12.04 -42.86 34.21
C THR A 105 -11.72 -44.26 33.68
N MET A 106 -10.55 -44.79 34.05
CA MET A 106 -10.21 -46.17 33.71
C MET A 106 -11.19 -47.20 34.27
N ASP A 107 -11.86 -46.87 35.38
CA ASP A 107 -12.89 -47.71 35.96
C ASP A 107 -14.18 -47.72 35.12
N ASP A 108 -14.52 -46.60 34.50
CA ASP A 108 -15.67 -46.51 33.58
C ASP A 108 -15.41 -47.32 32.29
N LEU A 109 -14.18 -47.26 31.75
CA LEU A 109 -13.74 -48.06 30.61
C LEU A 109 -13.70 -49.57 30.90
N ARG A 110 -13.43 -49.93 32.15
CA ARG A 110 -13.43 -51.32 32.59
C ARG A 110 -14.86 -51.86 32.70
N ARG A 111 -15.78 -51.07 33.27
CA ARG A 111 -17.20 -51.42 33.40
C ARG A 111 -17.88 -51.62 32.04
N MET A 112 -17.60 -50.75 31.06
CA MET A 112 -18.13 -50.87 29.69
C MET A 112 -17.62 -52.10 28.92
N ARG A 113 -16.48 -52.69 29.33
CA ARG A 113 -15.97 -53.95 28.75
C ARG A 113 -16.57 -55.19 29.41
N GLU A 114 -17.12 -55.05 30.61
CA GLU A 114 -17.77 -56.13 31.35
C GLU A 114 -19.26 -56.23 31.00
N GLU A 115 -19.84 -55.19 30.40
CA GLU A 115 -21.24 -55.14 29.93
C GLU A 115 -21.43 -55.49 28.44
N GLN A 116 -20.38 -55.95 27.74
CA GLN A 116 -20.43 -56.53 26.38
C GLN A 116 -20.33 -58.06 26.43
#